data_AF-A0A3C0TA66-F1
#
_entry.id   AF-A0A3C0TA66-F1
#
_cell.length_a   1.000
_cell.length_b   1.000
_cell.length_c   1.000
_cell.angle_alpha   90.00
_cell.angle_beta   90.00
_cell.angle_gamma   90.00
#
_symmetry.space_group_name_H-M   'P 1'
#
loop_
_entity.id
_entity.type
_entity.pdbx_description
1 polymer ?
#
loop_
_entity_poly.entity_id
_entity_poly.type
_entity_poly.pdbx_seq_one_letter_code
_entity_poly.pdbx_strand_id
1 'polypeptide(L)' 'MAECETIQAVVEYYLLTLNTNVAYKDLREIRSKVREQGMLPKGIDLAEGLFKYSERGLPYVREIQAMIKANQLAQFDTSA' A
#
# COMPACT_ATOMS: atom_id res chain seq x y z
N MET A 1 -22.46 1.09 15.14
CA MET A 1 -20.99 0.94 15.00
C MET A 1 -20.78 -0.27 14.12
N ALA A 2 -20.11 -0.13 12.98
CA ALA A 2 -19.88 -1.28 12.10
C ALA A 2 -18.81 -2.18 12.76
N GLU A 3 -19.26 -3.24 13.43
CA GLU A 3 -18.39 -4.37 13.72
C GLU A 3 -18.02 -4.98 12.36
N CYS A 4 -16.76 -4.86 11.95
CA CYS A 4 -16.29 -5.62 10.79
C CYS A 4 -16.29 -7.10 11.21
N GLU A 5 -17.36 -7.82 10.89
CA GLU A 5 -17.63 -9.20 11.32
C GLU A 5 -16.56 -10.21 10.85
N THR A 6 -15.69 -9.84 9.91
CA THR A 6 -14.63 -10.73 9.38
C THR A 6 -13.33 -9.98 9.10
N ILE A 7 -12.21 -10.72 9.13
CA ILE A 7 -10.88 -10.22 8.72
C ILE A 7 -10.92 -9.71 7.27
N GLN A 8 -11.67 -10.39 6.40
CA GLN A 8 -11.83 -9.98 5.00
C GLN A 8 -12.46 -8.58 4.90
N ALA A 9 -13.52 -8.29 5.65
CA ALA A 9 -14.17 -6.98 5.64
C ALA A 9 -13.21 -5.87 6.10
N VAL A 10 -12.35 -6.14 7.08
CA VAL A 10 -11.30 -5.20 7.52
C VAL A 10 -10.30 -4.94 6.40
N VAL A 11 -9.86 -5.99 5.70
CA VAL A 11 -8.92 -5.86 4.58
C VAL A 11 -9.55 -5.06 3.44
N GLU A 12 -10.79 -5.36 3.07
CA GLU A 12 -11.53 -4.64 2.02
C GLU A 12 -11.71 -3.15 2.36
N TYR A 13 -12.08 -2.84 3.60
CA TYR A 13 -12.19 -1.46 4.07
C TYR A 13 -10.84 -0.73 4.03
N TYR A 14 -9.77 -1.40 4.41
CA TYR A 14 -8.42 -0.83 4.34
C TYR A 14 -8.01 -0.56 2.88
N LEU A 15 -8.26 -1.50 1.96
CA LEU A 15 -8.02 -1.32 0.52
C LEU A 15 -8.86 -0.17 -0.05
N LEU A 16 -10.13 -0.04 0.34
CA LEU A 16 -10.98 1.07 -0.05
C LEU A 16 -10.38 2.41 0.42
N THR A 17 -9.92 2.45 1.66
CA THR A 17 -9.31 3.64 2.26
C THR A 17 -8.04 4.06 1.51
N LEU A 18 -7.16 3.11 1.16
CA LEU A 18 -5.98 3.37 0.32
C LEU A 18 -6.35 3.96 -1.05
N ASN A 19 -7.48 3.54 -1.62
CA ASN A 19 -7.91 3.96 -2.95
C ASN A 19 -8.72 5.27 -2.96
N THR A 20 -9.23 5.74 -1.82
CA THR A 20 -10.15 6.90 -1.75
C THR A 20 -9.61 8.06 -0.93
N ASN A 21 -8.92 7.81 0.18
CA ASN A 21 -8.47 8.87 1.08
C ASN A 21 -7.32 9.70 0.46
N VAL A 22 -7.37 11.02 0.64
CA VAL A 22 -6.40 11.99 0.12
C VAL A 22 -4.98 11.77 0.65
N ALA A 23 -4.83 11.22 1.86
CA ALA A 23 -3.53 10.92 2.45
C ALA A 23 -2.69 9.94 1.60
N TYR A 24 -3.35 9.10 0.80
CA TYR A 24 -2.71 8.12 -0.08
C TYR A 24 -2.64 8.55 -1.55
N LYS A 25 -2.82 9.85 -1.83
CA LYS A 25 -2.70 10.37 -3.19
C LYS A 25 -1.34 10.04 -3.80
N ASP A 26 -0.26 10.21 -3.03
CA ASP A 26 1.12 9.94 -3.49
C ASP A 26 1.28 8.45 -3.89
N LEU A 27 0.73 7.52 -3.10
CA LEU A 27 0.71 6.09 -3.45
C LEU A 27 -0.01 5.83 -4.78
N ARG A 28 -1.18 6.45 -4.99
CA ARG A 28 -1.95 6.28 -6.23
C ARG A 28 -1.23 6.87 -7.45
N GLU A 29 -0.53 7.98 -7.28
CA GLU A 29 0.27 8.60 -8.33
C GLU A 29 1.47 7.73 -8.73
N ILE A 30 2.21 7.18 -7.76
CA ILE A 30 3.30 6.24 -8.02
C ILE A 30 2.75 5.04 -8.81
N ARG A 31 1.63 4.47 -8.34
CA ARG A 31 0.98 3.34 -9.03
C ARG A 31 0.56 3.67 -10.47
N SER A 32 0.02 4.87 -10.71
CA SER A 32 -0.36 5.32 -12.05
C SER A 32 0.85 5.43 -12.96
N LYS A 33 1.91 6.12 -12.50
CA LYS A 33 3.14 6.32 -13.26
C LYS A 33 3.80 5.00 -13.67
N VAL A 34 3.87 4.04 -12.75
CA VAL A 34 4.44 2.71 -13.05
C VAL A 34 3.61 1.98 -14.10
N ARG A 35 2.28 2.04 -14.01
CA ARG A 35 1.38 1.43 -15.01
C ARG A 35 1.48 2.12 -16.37
N GLU A 36 1.58 3.45 -16.41
CA GLU A 36 1.78 4.24 -17.64
C GLU A 36 3.08 3.86 -18.36
N GLN A 37 4.10 3.42 -17.61
CA GLN A 37 5.36 2.91 -18.15
C GLN A 37 5.29 1.45 -18.60
N GLY A 38 4.11 0.81 -18.53
CA GLY A 38 3.93 -0.61 -18.86
C GLY A 38 4.57 -1.56 -17.85
N MET A 39 4.95 -1.05 -16.67
CA MET A 39 5.56 -1.83 -15.60
C MET A 39 4.51 -2.27 -14.57
N LEU A 40 4.81 -3.36 -13.86
CA LEU A 40 3.99 -3.83 -12.75
C LEU A 40 4.36 -3.06 -11.46
N PRO A 41 3.39 -2.44 -10.77
CA PRO A 41 3.62 -1.80 -9.47
C PRO A 41 4.10 -2.82 -8.43
N LYS A 42 5.24 -2.56 -7.79
CA LYS A 42 5.76 -3.40 -6.71
C LYS A 42 5.35 -2.83 -5.37
N GLY A 43 4.96 -3.69 -4.41
CA GLY A 43 4.55 -3.27 -3.08
C GLY A 43 5.61 -2.44 -2.35
N ILE A 44 6.89 -2.75 -2.57
CA ILE A 44 8.02 -2.02 -1.97
C ILE A 44 8.12 -0.57 -2.46
N ASP A 45 7.80 -0.31 -3.72
CA ASP A 45 7.84 1.02 -4.33
C ASP A 45 6.60 1.82 -3.91
N LEU A 46 5.44 1.16 -3.86
CA LEU A 46 4.20 1.78 -3.39
C LEU A 46 4.25 2.20 -1.91
N ALA A 47 5.05 1.52 -1.09
CA ALA A 47 5.23 1.86 0.32
C ALA A 47 5.79 3.28 0.52
N GLU A 48 6.53 3.83 -0.46
CA GLU A 48 7.01 5.21 -0.40
C GLU A 48 5.87 6.23 -0.36
N GLY A 49 4.76 5.92 -1.03
CA GLY A 49 3.54 6.74 -1.02
C GLY A 49 2.77 6.73 0.29
N LEU A 50 3.22 5.96 1.31
CA LEU A 50 2.61 5.91 2.64
C LEU A 50 3.22 6.93 3.62
N PHE A 51 4.13 7.80 3.15
CA PHE A 51 4.81 8.77 4.02
C PHE A 51 3.85 9.63 4.85
N LYS A 52 2.75 10.11 4.25
CA LYS A 52 1.76 10.98 4.93
C LYS A 52 0.76 10.23 5.80
N TYR A 53 0.78 8.90 5.81
CA TYR A 53 -0.18 8.10 6.58
C TYR A 53 0.14 8.08 8.07
N SER A 54 1.43 8.06 8.41
CA SER A 54 1.88 8.04 9.80
C SER A 54 2.56 9.36 10.14
N GLU A 55 2.29 9.88 11.34
CA GLU A 55 3.07 11.00 11.91
C GLU A 55 4.56 10.65 12.02
N ARG A 56 4.89 9.35 12.05
CA ARG A 56 6.27 8.86 12.01
C ARG A 56 6.95 9.07 10.66
N GLY A 57 6.21 9.30 9.57
CA GLY A 57 6.76 9.59 8.24
C GLY A 57 7.66 8.48 7.69
N LEU A 58 8.90 8.81 7.35
CA LEU A 58 9.86 7.90 6.72
C LEU A 58 10.18 6.64 7.56
N PRO A 59 10.35 6.71 8.89
CA PRO A 59 10.42 5.53 9.75
C PRO A 59 9.32 4.50 9.51
N TYR A 60 8.06 4.94 9.32
CA TYR A 60 6.95 4.04 9.03
C TYR A 60 7.10 3.38 7.65
N VAL A 61 7.47 4.15 6.63
CA VAL A 61 7.75 3.62 5.28
C VAL A 61 8.82 2.54 5.31
N ARG A 62 9.93 2.78 6.03
CA ARG A 62 11.03 1.81 6.15
C ARG A 62 10.60 0.53 6.86
N GLU A 63 9.73 0.64 7.85
CA GLU A 63 9.17 -0.51 8.57
C GLU A 63 8.32 -1.38 7.64
N ILE A 64 7.45 -0.77 6.83
CA ILE A 64 6.68 -1.48 5.81
C ILE A 64 7.60 -2.16 4.79
N GLN A 65 8.59 -1.45 4.26
CA GLN A 65 9.56 -2.01 3.31
C GLN A 65 10.38 -3.16 3.92
N ALA A 66 10.75 -3.05 5.20
CA ALA A 66 11.44 -4.12 5.91
C ALA A 66 10.54 -5.36 6.07
N MET A 67 9.26 -5.19 6.41
CA MET A 67 8.30 -6.30 6.49
C MET A 67 8.10 -6.98 5.14
N ILE A 68 7.99 -6.22 4.04
CA ILE A 68 7.87 -6.77 2.68
C ILE A 68 9.08 -7.63 2.34
N LYS A 69 10.29 -7.16 2.65
CA LYS A 69 11.54 -7.90 2.40
C LYS A 69 11.65 -9.14 3.29
N ALA A 70 11.45 -8.98 4.60
CA ALA A 70 11.61 -10.06 5.58
C ALA A 70 10.64 -11.22 5.32
N ASN A 71 9.41 -10.92 4.91
CA ASN A 71 8.38 -11.92 4.62
C ASN A 71 8.31 -12.33 3.15
N GLN A 72 9.23 -11.86 2.30
CA GLN A 72 9.29 -12.19 0.87
C GLN A 72 7.95 -11.92 0.14
N LEU A 73 7.28 -10.82 0.49
CA LEU A 73 5.94 -10.51 -0.02
C LEU A 73 5.93 -10.06 -1.49
N ALA A 74 7.11 -9.82 -2.08
CA ALA A 74 7.25 -9.50 -3.50
C ALA A 74 6.69 -10.61 -4.42
N GLN A 75 6.54 -11.84 -3.91
CA GLN A 75 5.85 -12.92 -4.63
C GLN A 75 4.39 -12.59 -4.99
N PHE A 76 3.76 -11.65 -4.27
CA PHE A 76 2.39 -11.20 -4.49
C PHE A 76 2.30 -9.96 -5.40
N ASP A 77 3.42 -9.43 -5.91
CA ASP A 77 3.41 -8.29 -6.84
C ASP A 77 2.91 -8.67 -8.25
N THR A 78 2.72 -9.96 -8.51
CA THR A 78 2.27 -10.47 -9.81
C THR A 78 0.74 -10.49 -9.84
N SER A 79 0.14 -9.94 -10.89
CA SER A 79 -1.28 -10.15 -11.17
C SER A 79 -1.51 -11.65 -11.41
N ALA A 80 -2.22 -12.30 -10.50
CA ALA A 80 -2.87 -13.58 -10.78
C ALA A 80 -3.95 -13.40 -11.86
#